data_AF-N6X7N0-F1
#
_entry.id   AF-N6X7N0-F1
#
_cell.length_a   1.000
_cell.length_b   1.000
_cell.length_c   1.000
_cell.angle_alpha   90.00
_cell.angle_beta   90.00
_cell.angle_gamma   90.00
#
_symmetry.space_group_name_H-M   'P 1'
#
loop_
_entity.id
_entity.type
_entity.pdbx_description
1 polymer ?
#
loop_
_entity_poly.entity_id
_entity_poly.type
_entity_poly.pdbx_seq_one_letter_code
_entity_poly.pdbx_strand_id
1 'polypeptide(L)'
;MWFLATTTKTPKFFLANGSTVEADIDWTHEKVTSTGRLWSGAPMVESPAQAIAALNAKGAVSFKTKPEAKEFAKTLPAGGWKYYRIK
;
A
#
# COMPACT_ATOMS: atom_id res chain seq x y z
N MET A 1 -2.32 -8.68 -1.62
CA MET A 1 -3.14 -8.03 -0.57
C MET A 1 -3.46 -6.60 -0.97
N TRP A 2 -4.53 -6.04 -0.41
CA TRP A 2 -4.92 -4.65 -0.56
C TRP A 2 -4.64 -3.90 0.74
N PHE A 3 -4.10 -2.70 0.60
CA PHE A 3 -3.85 -1.79 1.70
C PHE A 3 -4.46 -0.44 1.38
N LEU A 4 -4.92 0.24 2.43
CA LEU A 4 -5.30 1.65 2.35
C LEU A 4 -4.10 2.51 2.72
N ALA A 5 -3.86 3.55 1.92
CA ALA A 5 -2.86 4.56 2.25
C ALA A 5 -3.35 5.98 1.93
N THR A 6 -2.69 6.98 2.50
CA THR A 6 -2.90 8.39 2.19
C THR A 6 -2.45 8.72 0.76
N THR A 7 -3.04 9.75 0.14
CA THR A 7 -2.67 10.22 -1.22
C THR A 7 -1.41 11.09 -1.25
N THR A 8 -0.56 11.03 -0.22
CA THR A 8 0.66 11.84 -0.09
C THR A 8 1.83 11.27 -0.90
N LYS A 9 2.87 12.09 -1.15
CA LYS A 9 4.08 11.69 -1.88
C LYS A 9 4.75 10.44 -1.27
N THR A 10 4.78 10.38 0.06
CA THR A 10 5.11 9.17 0.82
C THR A 10 3.81 8.56 1.34
N PRO A 11 3.40 7.36 0.88
CA PRO A 11 2.15 6.75 1.30
C PRO A 11 2.22 6.30 2.76
N LYS A 12 1.30 6.79 3.59
CA LYS A 12 1.11 6.31 4.97
C LYS A 12 -0.07 5.36 5.01
N PHE A 13 0.09 4.21 5.62
CA PHE A 13 -0.88 3.13 5.61
C PHE A 13 -1.79 3.17 6.83
N PHE A 14 -3.04 2.78 6.68
CA PHE A 14 -3.99 2.83 7.78
C PHE A 14 -3.84 1.62 8.71
N LEU A 15 -4.00 1.87 10.00
CA LEU A 15 -4.13 0.89 11.07
C LEU A 15 -5.62 0.60 11.31
N ALA A 16 -5.94 -0.51 12.00
CA ALA A 16 -7.33 -0.88 12.31
C ALA A 16 -8.09 0.19 13.14
N ASN A 17 -7.40 1.01 13.92
CA ASN A 17 -7.97 2.11 14.70
C ASN A 17 -8.19 3.41 13.88
N GLY A 18 -7.92 3.39 12.57
CA GLY A 18 -8.05 4.54 11.68
C GLY A 18 -6.87 5.53 11.70
N SER A 19 -5.86 5.31 12.54
CA SER A 19 -4.60 6.06 12.50
C SER A 19 -3.74 5.63 11.31
N THR A 20 -2.70 6.41 10.98
CA THR A 20 -1.78 6.09 9.88
C THR A 20 -0.37 5.78 10.38
N VAL A 21 0.32 4.90 9.67
CA VAL A 21 1.70 4.51 9.95
C VAL A 21 2.53 4.59 8.68
N GLU A 22 3.79 4.97 8.83
CA GLU A 22 4.78 4.87 7.77
C GLU A 22 5.57 3.57 7.93
N ALA A 23 5.72 2.84 6.83
CA ALA A 23 6.50 1.61 6.78
C ALA A 23 7.67 1.82 5.82
N ASP A 24 8.81 1.27 6.19
CA ASP A 24 10.01 1.26 5.37
C ASP A 24 9.78 0.24 4.23
N ILE A 25 9.39 0.76 3.07
CA ILE A 25 9.08 -0.02 1.88
C ILE A 25 9.96 0.51 0.77
N ASP A 26 10.71 -0.39 0.14
CA ASP A 26 11.48 -0.07 -1.04
C ASP A 26 10.53 0.14 -2.24
N TRP A 27 10.40 1.41 -2.61
CA TRP A 27 9.63 1.84 -3.76
C TRP A 27 10.55 1.96 -4.97
N THR A 28 10.19 1.29 -6.05
CA THR A 28 10.85 1.41 -7.35
C THR A 28 9.87 1.90 -8.41
N HIS A 29 10.37 2.71 -9.34
CA HIS A 29 9.64 3.06 -10.56
C HIS A 29 9.98 2.12 -11.72
N GLU A 30 10.98 1.27 -11.54
CA GLU A 30 11.52 0.37 -12.55
C GLU A 30 11.40 -1.08 -12.09
N LYS A 31 10.80 -1.93 -12.91
CA LYS A 31 10.81 -3.38 -12.71
C LYS A 31 11.52 -4.04 -13.88
N VAL A 32 12.60 -4.75 -13.57
CA VAL A 32 13.28 -5.60 -14.56
C VAL A 32 12.48 -6.90 -14.69
N THR A 33 11.97 -7.17 -15.89
CA THR A 33 11.32 -8.43 -16.24
C THR A 33 12.17 -9.18 -17.26
N SER A 34 11.84 -10.45 -17.52
CA SER A 34 12.49 -11.27 -18.55
C SER A 34 12.37 -10.70 -19.97
N THR A 35 11.47 -9.73 -20.17
CA THR A 35 11.19 -9.10 -21.46
C THR A 35 11.74 -7.67 -21.58
N GLY A 36 12.42 -7.15 -20.54
CA GLY A 36 12.98 -5.80 -20.53
C GLY A 36 12.70 -5.03 -19.24
N ARG A 37 12.93 -3.72 -19.26
CA ARG A 37 12.64 -2.83 -18.13
C ARG A 37 11.28 -2.19 -18.30
N LEU A 38 10.41 -2.36 -17.30
CA LEU A 38 9.11 -1.70 -17.20
C LEU A 38 9.25 -0.48 -16.30
N TRP A 39 8.99 0.70 -16.85
CA TRP A 39 8.95 1.95 -16.09
C TRP A 39 7.50 2.34 -15.80
N SER A 40 7.21 2.74 -14.56
CA SER A 40 5.88 3.17 -14.16
C SER A 40 5.90 4.57 -13.56
N GLY A 41 4.98 5.42 -14.02
CA GLY A 41 4.76 6.74 -13.43
C GLY A 41 4.28 6.69 -11.98
N ALA A 42 3.79 5.55 -11.50
CA ALA A 42 3.46 5.34 -10.09
C ALA A 42 4.52 4.44 -9.42
N PRO A 43 4.97 4.78 -8.19
CA PRO A 43 5.92 3.94 -7.46
C PRO A 43 5.31 2.57 -7.20
N MET A 44 6.07 1.53 -7.52
CA MET A 44 5.78 0.13 -7.28
C MET A 44 6.61 -0.36 -6.11
N VAL A 45 6.14 -1.41 -5.46
CA VAL A 45 6.93 -2.10 -4.43
C VAL A 45 7.96 -2.99 -5.12
N GLU A 46 9.23 -2.89 -4.74
CA GLU A 46 10.30 -3.75 -5.26
C GLU A 46 10.10 -5.21 -4.84
N SER A 47 9.95 -5.44 -3.54
CA SER A 47 9.70 -6.75 -2.95
C SER A 47 8.32 -6.79 -2.25
N PRO A 48 7.30 -7.40 -2.90
CA PRO A 48 5.97 -7.53 -2.32
C PRO A 48 5.96 -8.18 -0.94
N ALA A 49 6.79 -9.21 -0.75
CA ALA A 49 6.88 -9.96 0.51
C ALA A 49 7.48 -9.10 1.63
N GLN A 50 8.56 -8.37 1.36
CA GLN A 50 9.17 -7.45 2.32
C GLN A 50 8.18 -6.35 2.71
N ALA A 51 7.50 -5.74 1.74
CA ALA A 51 6.55 -4.66 2.03
C ALA A 51 5.38 -5.15 2.88
N ILE A 52 4.83 -6.34 2.58
CA ILE A 52 3.78 -6.94 3.41
C ILE A 52 4.30 -7.21 4.82
N ALA A 53 5.52 -7.73 4.96
CA ALA A 53 6.12 -7.98 6.28
C ALA A 53 6.34 -6.67 7.06
N ALA A 54 6.86 -5.63 6.42
CA ALA A 54 7.08 -4.31 7.03
C ALA A 54 5.76 -3.67 7.46
N LEU A 55 4.72 -3.74 6.61
CA LEU A 55 3.38 -3.24 6.91
C LEU A 55 2.73 -3.99 8.07
N ASN A 56 2.79 -5.32 8.06
CA ASN A 56 2.24 -6.14 9.14
C ASN A 56 3.01 -5.91 10.46
N ALA A 57 4.33 -5.75 10.42
CA ALA A 57 5.14 -5.45 11.60
C ALA A 57 4.77 -4.09 12.22
N LYS A 58 4.30 -3.14 11.40
CA LYS A 58 3.78 -1.84 11.84
C LYS A 58 2.29 -1.87 12.22
N GLY A 59 1.61 -3.01 12.07
CA GLY A 59 0.18 -3.18 12.38
C GLY A 59 -0.77 -2.62 11.32
N ALA A 60 -0.28 -2.35 10.09
CA ALA A 60 -1.13 -1.88 9.01
C ALA A 60 -2.21 -2.90 8.66
N VAL A 61 -3.44 -2.43 8.51
CA VAL A 61 -4.55 -3.31 8.15
C VAL A 61 -4.44 -3.72 6.69
N SER A 62 -4.59 -5.01 6.43
CA SER A 62 -4.54 -5.59 5.10
C SER A 62 -5.84 -6.32 4.77
N PHE A 63 -6.22 -6.29 3.49
CA PHE A 63 -7.46 -6.88 3.01
C PHE A 63 -7.18 -7.86 1.86
N LYS A 64 -7.94 -8.94 1.80
CA LYS A 64 -7.81 -9.91 0.69
C LYS A 64 -8.37 -9.32 -0.59
N THR A 65 -9.47 -8.60 -0.50
CA THR A 65 -10.20 -8.05 -1.64
C THR A 65 -10.33 -6.53 -1.56
N LYS A 66 -10.49 -5.88 -2.73
CA LYS A 66 -10.72 -4.43 -2.81
C LYS A 66 -12.04 -4.00 -2.13
N PRO A 67 -13.16 -4.76 -2.24
CA PRO A 67 -14.40 -4.44 -1.53
C PRO A 67 -14.23 -4.36 -0.01
N GLU A 68 -13.53 -5.29 0.61
CA GLU A 68 -13.24 -5.23 2.07
C GLU A 68 -12.47 -3.95 2.44
N ALA A 69 -11.48 -3.58 1.64
CA ALA A 69 -10.74 -2.34 1.83
C ALA A 69 -11.63 -1.09 1.69
N LYS A 70 -12.62 -1.12 0.77
CA LYS A 70 -13.60 -0.03 0.62
C LYS A 70 -14.53 0.07 1.82
N GLU A 71 -14.94 -1.05 2.39
CA GLU A 71 -15.80 -1.08 3.58
C GLU A 71 -15.10 -0.40 4.75
N PHE A 72 -13.83 -0.74 4.98
CA PHE A 72 -13.00 -0.07 5.97
C PHE A 72 -12.79 1.42 5.64
N ALA A 73 -12.62 1.78 4.37
CA ALA A 73 -12.47 3.18 3.98
C ALA A 73 -13.68 4.05 4.36
N LYS A 74 -14.90 3.48 4.41
CA LYS A 74 -16.11 4.20 4.85
C LYS A 74 -16.08 4.58 6.32
N THR A 75 -15.31 3.87 7.15
CA THR A 75 -15.20 4.15 8.59
C THR A 75 -14.15 5.22 8.90
N LEU A 76 -13.36 5.63 7.92
CA LEU A 76 -12.32 6.64 8.08
C LEU A 76 -12.90 8.06 7.93
N PRO A 77 -12.35 9.06 8.65
CA PRO A 77 -12.77 10.45 8.48
C PRO A 77 -12.56 10.91 7.05
N ALA A 78 -13.48 11.72 6.50
CA ALA A 78 -13.44 12.20 5.12
C ALA A 78 -12.06 12.77 4.72
N GLY A 79 -11.48 12.27 3.64
CA GLY A 79 -10.09 12.54 3.25
C GLY A 79 -9.67 11.85 1.95
N GLY A 80 -8.43 12.06 1.53
CA GLY A 80 -7.85 11.42 0.33
C GLY A 80 -7.16 10.10 0.68
N TRP A 81 -7.79 8.98 0.36
CA TRP A 81 -7.18 7.64 0.44
C TRP A 81 -7.01 7.01 -0.93
N LYS A 82 -5.97 6.18 -1.03
CA LYS A 82 -5.63 5.39 -2.21
C LYS A 82 -5.54 3.91 -1.84
N TYR A 83 -5.99 3.08 -2.76
CA TYR A 83 -5.95 1.63 -2.61
C TYR A 83 -4.69 1.09 -3.27
N TYR A 84 -3.79 0.53 -2.46
CA TYR A 84 -2.57 -0.10 -2.94
C TYR A 84 -2.76 -1.60 -3.02
N ARG A 85 -2.54 -2.17 -4.21
CA ARG A 85 -2.52 -3.62 -4.41
C ARG A 85 -1.07 -4.09 -4.46
N ILE A 86 -0.64 -4.79 -3.41
CA ILE A 86 0.66 -5.46 -3.37
C ILE A 86 0.43 -6.91 -3.78
N LYS A 87 1.02 -7.33 -4.91
CA LYS A 87 0.91 -8.69 -5.47
C LYS A 87 2.26 -9.38 -5.42
#